data_AF-A0A660ZNM9-F1
#
_entry.id   AF-A0A660ZNM9-F1
#
_cell.length_a   1.000
_cell.length_b   1.000
_cell.length_c   1.000
_cell.angle_alpha   90.00
_cell.angle_beta   90.00
_cell.angle_gamma   90.00
#
_symmetry.space_group_name_H-M   'P 1'
#
loop_
_entity.id
_entity.type
_entity.pdbx_description
1 polymer ?
#
loop_
_entity_poly.entity_id
_entity_poly.type
_entity_poly.pdbx_seq_one_letter_code
_entity_poly.pdbx_strand_id
1 'polypeptide(L)'
;MELTDSVVEGGTLATIISSADVYIRGSHILNAGALTVLGVTDTPGMAIDLRNNWWGTSDPAQIEAWIDDEFGTVLWDPFNGMAIPTQSNSIGKLKGNFGGHGFGSSPE
;
A
#
# COMPACT_ATOMS: atom_id res chain seq x y z
N MET A 1 10.54 14.57 2.91
CA MET A 1 10.06 14.18 1.55
C MET A 1 8.55 14.07 1.61
N GLU A 2 7.83 14.47 0.55
CA GLU A 2 6.37 14.33 0.45
C GLU A 2 5.98 13.53 -0.80
N LEU A 3 5.03 12.60 -0.66
CA LEU A 3 4.50 11.76 -1.74
C LEU A 3 2.97 11.62 -1.60
N THR A 4 2.25 11.79 -2.70
CA THR A 4 0.78 11.68 -2.73
C THR A 4 0.28 10.86 -3.91
N ASP A 5 -0.98 10.40 -3.84
CA ASP A 5 -1.73 9.77 -4.94
C ASP A 5 -0.97 8.65 -5.66
N SER A 6 -0.19 7.88 -4.91
CA SER A 6 0.75 6.88 -5.44
C SER A 6 0.45 5.49 -4.91
N VAL A 7 0.96 4.46 -5.60
CA VAL A 7 1.07 3.11 -5.06
C VAL A 7 2.51 2.92 -4.58
N VAL A 8 2.65 2.55 -3.31
CA VAL A 8 3.92 2.35 -2.62
C VAL A 8 3.98 0.88 -2.22
N GLU A 9 4.85 0.13 -2.90
CA GLU A 9 4.97 -1.33 -2.75
C GLU A 9 6.40 -1.82 -3.05
N GLY A 10 6.71 -3.03 -2.61
CA GLY A 10 7.98 -3.70 -2.87
C GLY A 10 9.02 -3.51 -1.76
N GLY A 11 10.30 -3.63 -2.11
CA GLY A 11 11.42 -3.63 -1.16
C GLY A 11 11.73 -5.02 -0.60
N THR A 12 13.03 -5.28 -0.36
CA THR A 12 13.49 -6.59 0.14
C THR A 12 13.46 -6.67 1.67
N LEU A 13 13.76 -5.55 2.36
CA LEU A 13 13.74 -5.48 3.83
C LEU A 13 12.45 -4.81 4.32
N ALA A 14 12.12 -3.64 3.76
CA ALA A 14 10.82 -3.00 3.92
C ALA A 14 10.48 -2.16 2.69
N THR A 15 9.20 -1.81 2.55
CA THR A 15 8.72 -0.93 1.49
C THR A 15 9.14 0.53 1.73
N ILE A 16 9.09 1.00 2.97
CA ILE A 16 9.50 2.34 3.38
C ILE A 16 10.59 2.20 4.45
N ILE A 17 11.76 2.79 4.20
CA ILE A 17 12.86 2.89 5.16
C ILE A 17 13.34 4.33 5.17
N SER A 18 13.30 4.99 6.32
CA SER A 18 13.78 6.38 6.45
C SER A 18 14.29 6.69 7.84
N SER A 19 15.35 7.50 7.91
CA SER A 19 15.87 8.15 9.13
C SER A 19 15.52 9.64 9.21
N ALA A 20 14.76 10.16 8.24
CA ALA A 20 14.35 11.56 8.18
C ALA A 20 12.84 11.67 7.92
N ASP A 21 12.33 12.90 7.97
CA ASP A 21 10.91 13.19 7.77
C ASP A 21 10.40 12.71 6.40
N VAL A 22 9.36 11.88 6.45
CA VAL A 22 8.65 11.35 5.29
C VAL A 22 7.16 11.56 5.50
N TYR A 23 6.49 12.13 4.51
CA TYR A 23 5.06 12.36 4.50
C TYR A 23 4.46 11.65 3.29
N ILE A 24 3.64 10.62 3.53
CA ILE A 24 2.91 9.91 2.47
C ILE A 24 1.42 10.03 2.75
N ARG A 25 0.63 10.52 1.79
CA ARG A 25 -0.81 10.79 1.97
C ARG A 25 -1.61 10.34 0.74
N GLY A 26 -2.88 9.99 0.93
CA GLY A 26 -3.80 9.66 -0.18
C GLY A 26 -3.30 8.52 -1.07
N SER A 27 -2.39 7.69 -0.55
CA SER A 27 -1.68 6.67 -1.32
C SER A 27 -2.13 5.27 -0.90
N HIS A 28 -1.83 4.29 -1.74
CA HIS A 28 -1.97 2.87 -1.41
C HIS A 28 -0.62 2.33 -0.98
N ILE A 29 -0.51 1.88 0.27
CA ILE A 29 0.68 1.26 0.83
C ILE A 29 0.40 -0.24 0.94
N LEU A 30 1.08 -1.05 0.12
CA LEU A 30 0.81 -2.49 0.05
C LEU A 30 1.96 -3.28 0.66
N ASN A 31 1.63 -4.17 1.60
CA ASN A 31 2.60 -5.09 2.15
C ASN A 31 2.97 -6.17 1.12
N ALA A 32 4.25 -6.27 0.77
CA ALA A 32 4.76 -7.21 -0.24
C ALA A 32 5.48 -8.44 0.36
N GLY A 33 5.27 -8.75 1.66
CA GLY A 33 5.72 -10.01 2.29
C GLY A 33 6.83 -9.88 3.34
N ALA A 34 7.37 -8.69 3.58
CA ALA A 34 8.27 -8.36 4.70
C ALA A 34 7.63 -7.25 5.58
N LEU A 35 8.42 -6.40 6.24
CA LEU A 35 7.88 -5.18 6.86
C LEU A 35 7.38 -4.22 5.78
N THR A 36 6.29 -3.50 6.05
CA THR A 36 5.90 -2.38 5.18
C THR A 36 6.73 -1.15 5.50
N VAL A 37 6.98 -0.90 6.79
CA VAL A 37 7.70 0.29 7.26
C VAL A 37 8.77 -0.12 8.26
N LEU A 38 9.98 0.39 8.06
CA LEU A 38 11.06 0.34 9.03
C LEU A 38 11.48 1.79 9.36
N GLY A 39 11.03 2.26 10.52
CA GLY A 39 11.34 3.58 11.05
C GLY A 39 12.68 3.60 11.76
N VAL A 40 13.63 4.37 11.25
CA VAL A 40 14.97 4.55 11.86
C VAL A 40 15.22 6.03 12.18
N THR A 41 14.15 6.78 12.47
CA THR A 41 14.17 8.21 12.84
C THR A 41 14.49 8.40 14.33
N ASP A 42 15.75 8.22 14.73
CA ASP A 42 16.19 8.36 16.14
C ASP A 42 16.23 9.80 16.67
N THR A 43 16.04 10.77 15.78
CA THR A 43 16.12 12.20 16.10
C THR A 43 14.78 12.72 16.64
N PRO A 44 14.73 13.30 17.86
CA PRO A 44 13.50 13.82 18.44
C PRO A 44 12.82 14.86 17.53
N GLY A 45 11.53 14.65 17.27
CA GLY A 45 10.71 15.53 16.44
C GLY A 45 10.68 15.17 14.95
N MET A 46 11.48 14.18 14.50
CA MET A 46 11.34 13.62 13.17
C MET A 46 10.35 12.45 13.16
N ALA A 47 9.58 12.31 12.09
CA ALA A 47 8.60 11.23 11.95
C ALA A 47 8.43 10.77 10.51
N ILE A 48 8.12 9.47 10.37
CA ILE A 48 7.52 8.93 9.14
C ILE A 48 6.01 9.01 9.34
N ASP A 49 5.38 10.00 8.72
CA ASP A 49 3.95 10.23 8.84
C ASP A 49 3.21 9.63 7.64
N LEU A 50 2.49 8.55 7.90
CA LEU A 50 1.76 7.68 6.96
C LEU A 50 0.26 7.63 7.24
N ARG A 51 -0.27 8.60 7.98
CA ARG A 51 -1.71 8.83 8.11
C ARG A 51 -2.37 9.05 6.74
N ASN A 52 -3.66 8.80 6.65
CA ASN A 52 -4.52 8.97 5.50
C ASN A 52 -4.07 8.16 4.26
N ASN A 53 -3.72 6.88 4.46
CA ASN A 53 -3.40 5.96 3.38
C ASN A 53 -4.23 4.68 3.45
N TRP A 54 -4.45 4.04 2.30
CA TRP A 54 -5.03 2.71 2.26
C TRP A 54 -3.93 1.66 2.38
N TRP A 55 -4.00 0.80 3.39
CA TRP A 55 -2.98 -0.20 3.69
C TRP A 55 -3.28 -1.57 3.05
N GLY A 56 -4.30 -1.68 2.20
CA GLY A 56 -4.82 -2.98 1.75
C GLY A 56 -5.70 -3.69 2.79
N THR A 57 -5.73 -3.19 4.02
CA THR A 57 -6.56 -3.66 5.14
C THR A 57 -6.98 -2.45 6.00
N SER A 58 -8.03 -2.62 6.79
CA SER A 58 -8.45 -1.67 7.82
C SER A 58 -8.25 -2.22 9.24
N ASP A 59 -7.68 -3.43 9.37
CA ASP A 59 -7.39 -4.05 10.66
C ASP A 59 -6.15 -3.39 11.30
N PRO A 60 -6.31 -2.67 12.43
CA PRO A 60 -5.21 -2.00 13.10
C PRO A 60 -4.10 -2.97 13.51
N ALA A 61 -4.45 -4.15 14.01
CA ALA A 61 -3.47 -5.13 14.48
C ALA A 61 -2.60 -5.66 13.33
N GLN A 62 -3.19 -5.80 12.14
CA GLN A 62 -2.45 -6.20 10.95
C GLN A 62 -1.50 -5.09 10.47
N ILE A 63 -1.93 -3.82 10.55
CA ILE A 63 -1.10 -2.68 10.15
C ILE A 63 0.06 -2.49 11.13
N GLU A 64 -0.20 -2.58 12.44
CA GLU A 64 0.83 -2.53 13.49
C GLU A 64 1.90 -3.60 13.28
N ALA A 65 1.51 -4.83 12.93
CA ALA A 65 2.45 -5.91 12.67
C ALA A 65 3.36 -5.69 11.44
N TRP A 66 3.06 -4.71 10.59
CA TRP A 66 3.88 -4.36 9.43
C TRP A 66 4.82 -3.19 9.66
N ILE A 67 4.77 -2.57 10.83
CA ILE A 67 5.55 -1.40 11.20
C ILE A 67 6.54 -1.82 12.27
N ASP A 68 7.81 -1.55 12.01
CA ASP A 68 8.86 -1.57 13.02
C ASP A 68 9.29 -0.11 13.27
N ASP A 69 8.97 0.41 14.44
CA ASP A 69 9.28 1.76 14.90
C ASP A 69 10.17 1.78 16.15
N GLU A 70 10.91 0.69 16.43
CA GLU A 70 11.77 0.57 17.63
C GLU A 70 12.75 1.75 17.77
N PHE A 71 13.26 2.27 16.65
CA PHE A 71 14.26 3.33 16.58
C PHE A 71 13.72 4.63 16.00
N GLY A 72 12.40 4.80 15.93
CA GLY A 72 11.82 6.01 15.34
C GLY A 72 10.38 6.27 15.74
N THR A 73 9.77 7.24 15.06
CA THR A 73 8.34 7.53 15.22
C THR A 73 7.64 7.36 13.88
N VAL A 74 6.72 6.40 13.81
CA VAL A 74 5.86 6.18 12.66
C VAL A 74 4.42 6.56 13.05
N LEU A 75 3.89 7.62 12.45
CA LEU A 75 2.48 8.00 12.62
C LEU A 75 1.67 7.32 11.52
N TRP A 76 0.60 6.62 11.87
CA TRP A 76 -0.23 5.93 10.89
C TRP A 76 -1.69 5.94 11.31
N ASP A 77 -2.57 5.92 10.32
CA ASP A 77 -3.97 5.54 10.47
C ASP A 77 -4.44 4.88 9.16
N PRO A 78 -5.41 3.96 9.22
CA PRO A 78 -6.06 3.47 8.02
C PRO A 78 -6.99 4.56 7.46
N PHE A 79 -7.06 4.68 6.13
CA PHE A 79 -7.95 5.63 5.49
C PHE A 79 -9.42 5.38 5.87
N ASN A 80 -9.99 6.27 6.70
CA ASN A 80 -11.27 6.07 7.37
C ASN A 80 -12.43 6.85 6.70
N GLY A 81 -12.54 6.81 5.36
CA GLY A 81 -13.50 7.69 4.66
C GLY A 81 -13.84 7.41 3.19
N MET A 82 -13.32 6.36 2.55
CA MET A 82 -13.79 5.96 1.22
C MET A 82 -14.13 4.49 1.21
N ALA A 83 -15.18 4.12 0.46
CA ALA A 83 -15.55 2.73 0.24
C ALA A 83 -14.30 1.98 -0.24
N ILE A 84 -13.86 0.98 0.53
CA ILE A 84 -12.94 -0.05 0.04
C ILE A 84 -13.52 -0.50 -1.31
N PRO A 85 -12.76 -0.49 -2.42
CA PRO A 85 -13.20 -1.14 -3.64
C PRO A 85 -13.43 -2.62 -3.33
N THR A 86 -14.64 -2.97 -2.91
CA THR A 86 -15.07 -4.35 -2.65
C THR A 86 -15.19 -5.15 -3.93
N GLN A 87 -15.09 -4.48 -5.09
CA GLN A 87 -14.78 -5.12 -6.34
C GLN A 87 -13.28 -5.43 -6.42
N SER A 88 -12.92 -6.57 -5.85
CA SER A 88 -11.76 -7.30 -6.33
C SER A 88 -12.02 -7.66 -7.80
N ASN A 89 -11.54 -6.82 -8.71
CA ASN A 89 -11.47 -7.19 -10.11
C ASN A 89 -10.32 -8.19 -10.21
N SER A 90 -10.64 -9.47 -10.03
CA SER A 90 -9.69 -10.53 -10.25
C SER A 90 -9.14 -10.42 -11.68
N ILE A 91 -7.85 -10.67 -11.88
CA ILE A 91 -7.21 -10.78 -13.21
C ILE A 91 -8.01 -11.71 -14.14
N GLY A 92 -8.72 -12.69 -13.58
CA GLY A 92 -9.65 -13.57 -14.30
C GLY A 92 -10.83 -12.84 -14.95
N LYS A 93 -11.45 -11.86 -14.27
CA LYS A 93 -12.49 -11.01 -14.86
C LYS A 93 -11.95 -10.11 -15.97
N LEU A 94 -10.73 -9.58 -15.79
CA LEU A 94 -10.08 -8.75 -16.80
C LEU A 94 -9.75 -9.57 -18.08
N LYS A 95 -9.22 -10.79 -17.94
CA LYS A 95 -8.96 -11.71 -19.07
C LYS A 95 -10.25 -12.17 -19.77
N GLY A 96 -11.35 -12.38 -19.05
CA GLY A 96 -12.65 -12.70 -19.64
C GLY A 96 -13.17 -11.63 -20.61
N ASN A 97 -12.89 -10.35 -20.32
CA ASN A 97 -13.29 -9.23 -21.19
C ASN A 97 -12.43 -9.09 -22.46
N PHE A 98 -11.23 -9.66 -22.49
CA PHE A 98 -10.36 -9.66 -23.68
C PHE A 98 -10.49 -10.92 -24.54
N GLY A 99 -11.16 -11.97 -24.05
CA GLY A 99 -11.31 -13.27 -24.74
C GLY A 99 -12.53 -13.40 -25.66
N GLY A 100 -13.38 -12.37 -25.78
CA GLY A 100 -14.70 -12.47 -26.42
C GLY A 100 -14.80 -12.01 -27.88
N HIS A 101 -13.74 -11.49 -28.51
CA HIS A 101 -13.79 -11.18 -29.94
C HIS A 101 -13.39 -12.42 -30.75
N GLY A 102 -14.38 -13.28 -30.98
CA GLY A 102 -14.25 -14.46 -31.80
C GLY A 102 -13.83 -14.13 -33.24
N PHE A 103 -12.76 -14.77 -33.69
CA PHE A 103 -12.59 -15.04 -35.12
C PHE A 103 -13.41 -16.29 -35.43
N GLY A 104 -14.64 -16.07 -35.91
CA GLY A 104 -15.50 -17.13 -36.41
C GLY A 104 -14.85 -17.80 -37.61
N SER A 105 -14.58 -19.09 -37.51
CA SER A 105 -14.40 -19.95 -38.67
C SER A 105 -15.78 -20.28 -39.25
N SER A 106 -16.07 -19.77 -40.45
CA SER A 106 -17.21 -20.22 -41.27
C SER A 106 -17.00 -21.68 -41.69
N PRO A 107 -18.01 -22.55 -41.55
CA PRO A 107 -18.03 -23.84 -42.23
C PRO A 107 -18.80 -23.71 -43.56
N GLU A 108 -18.12 -23.91 -44.68
CA GLU A 108 -18.64 -24.53 -45.91
C GLU A 108 -17.51 -25.30 -46.61
#